data_AF-A0A2V7HH22-F1
#
_entry.id   AF-A0A2V7HH22-F1
#
_cell.length_a   1.000
_cell.length_b   1.000
_cell.length_c   1.000
_cell.angle_alpha   90.00
_cell.angle_beta   90.00
_cell.angle_gamma   90.00
#
_symmetry.space_group_name_H-M   'P 1'
#
loop_
_entity.id
_entity.type
_entity.pdbx_description
1 polymer ?
#
loop_
_entity_poly.entity_id
_entity_poly.type
_entity_poly.pdbx_seq_one_letter_code
_entity_poly.pdbx_strand_id
1 'polypeptide(L)'
;MDTLSRRRLLQGAAASAAMLAVPLSAWPAPERGRVVVAREPDRARAVAACLDALEFRACEGRDVALKANFNSDDAFPASTHPDTLAALVAALGARRAGVVTLAERSGMGDTRSVLDRTGAA
;
A
#
# COMPACT_ATOMS: atom_id res chain seq x y z
N MET A 1 22.00 -26.81 -22.00
CA MET A 1 21.33 -26.10 -20.89
C MET A 1 22.22 -26.23 -19.68
N ASP A 2 22.88 -25.13 -19.30
CA ASP A 2 23.89 -25.13 -18.24
C ASP A 2 23.21 -25.27 -16.87
N THR A 3 23.53 -26.32 -16.13
CA THR A 3 22.94 -26.59 -14.80
C THR A 3 23.43 -25.57 -13.78
N LEU A 4 22.51 -24.81 -13.18
CA LEU A 4 22.82 -23.91 -12.06
C LEU A 4 23.43 -24.71 -10.89
N SER A 5 24.74 -24.56 -10.69
CA SER A 5 25.46 -25.20 -9.58
C SER A 5 25.09 -24.55 -8.24
N ARG A 6 24.94 -25.36 -7.19
CA ARG A 6 24.75 -24.90 -5.79
C ARG A 6 25.75 -23.82 -5.37
N ARG A 7 26.98 -23.88 -5.92
CA ARG A 7 28.04 -22.90 -5.66
C ARG A 7 27.73 -21.52 -6.27
N ARG A 8 27.15 -21.48 -7.49
CA ARG A 8 26.69 -20.23 -8.12
C ARG A 8 25.51 -19.62 -7.37
N LEU A 9 24.62 -20.47 -6.84
CA LEU A 9 23.49 -20.05 -6.00
C LEU A 9 23.96 -19.40 -4.68
N LEU A 10 24.96 -19.98 -4.02
CA LEU A 10 25.56 -19.41 -2.81
C LEU A 10 26.36 -18.13 -3.07
N GLN A 11 27.06 -18.05 -4.21
CA GLN A 11 27.76 -16.83 -4.62
C GLN A 11 26.80 -15.68 -4.92
N GLY A 12 25.64 -15.95 -5.54
CA GLY A 12 24.57 -14.96 -5.71
C GLY A 12 23.97 -14.49 -4.39
N ALA A 13 23.77 -15.40 -3.43
CA ALA A 13 23.23 -15.06 -2.10
C ALA A 13 24.15 -14.11 -1.30
N ALA A 14 25.47 -14.23 -1.45
CA ALA A 14 26.43 -13.33 -0.79
C ALA A 14 26.36 -11.88 -1.32
N ALA A 15 26.08 -11.69 -2.62
CA ALA A 15 25.89 -10.36 -3.20
C ALA A 15 24.58 -9.70 -2.72
N SER A 16 23.52 -10.49 -2.50
CA SER A 16 22.25 -10.00 -1.94
C SER A 16 22.35 -9.65 -0.45
N ALA A 17 23.21 -10.33 0.30
CA ALA A 17 23.44 -10.04 1.73
C ALA A 17 24.10 -8.67 1.96
N ALA A 18 24.93 -8.19 1.03
CA ALA A 18 25.54 -6.86 1.14
C ALA A 18 24.52 -5.71 0.96
N MET A 19 23.43 -5.92 0.21
CA MET A 19 22.32 -4.95 0.11
C MET A 19 21.46 -4.89 1.39
N LEU A 20 21.47 -5.95 2.21
CA LEU A 20 20.83 -5.98 3.52
C LEU A 20 21.66 -5.27 4.62
N ALA A 21 22.92 -4.93 4.33
CA ALA A 21 23.82 -4.24 5.25
C ALA A 21 23.84 -2.71 5.06
N VAL A 22 23.03 -2.16 4.15
CA VAL A 22 22.62 -0.77 4.29
C VAL A 22 21.83 -0.76 5.59
N PRO A 23 22.29 -0.10 6.66
CA PRO A 23 21.44 0.05 7.82
C PRO A 23 20.15 0.65 7.28
N LEU A 24 19.02 -0.03 7.52
CA LEU A 24 17.73 0.65 7.54
C LEU A 24 17.94 1.74 8.59
N SER A 25 18.45 2.90 8.15
CA SER A 25 18.41 4.09 8.95
C SER A 25 16.93 4.25 9.20
N ALA A 26 16.51 3.95 10.43
CA ALA A 26 15.19 4.29 10.87
C ALA A 26 15.05 5.77 10.51
N TRP A 27 14.19 6.07 9.55
CA TRP A 27 13.93 7.44 9.17
C TRP A 27 13.61 8.15 10.47
N PRO A 28 14.37 9.18 10.88
CA PRO A 28 14.18 9.79 12.18
C PRO A 28 12.71 10.19 12.26
N ALA A 29 11.98 9.57 13.17
CA ALA A 29 10.57 9.84 13.32
C ALA A 29 10.44 11.33 13.68
N PRO A 30 9.55 12.09 13.03
CA PRO A 30 9.37 13.49 13.38
C PRO A 30 8.99 13.58 14.86
N GLU A 31 9.49 14.60 15.57
CA GLU A 31 9.16 14.81 17.00
C GLU A 31 7.65 14.90 17.25
N ARG A 32 6.87 15.28 16.23
CA ARG A 32 5.40 15.36 16.26
C ARG A 32 4.81 14.96 14.93
N GLY A 33 3.71 14.20 14.97
CA GLY A 33 2.88 13.88 13.80
C GLY A 33 1.66 14.79 13.71
N ARG A 34 1.25 15.12 12.48
CA ARG A 34 -0.01 15.82 12.23
C ARG A 34 -1.12 14.80 11.96
N VAL A 35 -2.21 14.91 12.71
CA VAL A 35 -3.40 14.07 12.55
C VAL A 35 -4.55 14.94 12.03
N VAL A 36 -5.24 14.46 11.00
CA VAL A 36 -6.45 15.10 10.46
C VAL A 36 -7.63 14.13 10.62
N VAL A 37 -8.74 14.65 11.14
CA VAL A 37 -10.00 13.91 11.24
C VAL A 37 -11.07 14.74 10.52
N ALA A 38 -11.69 14.16 9.49
CA ALA A 38 -12.81 14.76 8.78
C ALA A 38 -14.13 14.22 9.32
N ARG A 39 -15.07 15.13 9.62
CA ARG A 39 -16.47 14.79 9.94
C ARG A 39 -17.32 14.96 8.69
N GLU A 40 -17.35 13.92 7.86
CA GLU A 40 -18.06 13.92 6.57
C GLU A 40 -18.76 12.57 6.37
N PRO A 41 -20.06 12.54 6.03
CA PRO A 41 -20.79 11.30 5.77
C PRO A 41 -20.39 10.64 4.44
N ASP A 42 -19.96 11.42 3.46
CA ASP A 42 -19.48 10.92 2.18
C ASP A 42 -17.98 10.55 2.24
N ARG A 43 -17.66 9.27 1.99
CA ARG A 43 -16.28 8.77 2.12
C ARG A 43 -15.31 9.43 1.14
N ALA A 44 -15.75 9.75 -0.08
CA ALA A 44 -14.90 10.38 -1.07
C ALA A 44 -14.52 11.81 -0.67
N ARG A 45 -15.49 12.59 -0.19
CA ARG A 45 -15.25 13.92 0.37
C ARG A 45 -14.40 13.85 1.63
N ALA A 46 -14.60 12.86 2.50
CA ALA A 46 -13.79 12.70 3.71
C ALA A 46 -12.31 12.42 3.36
N VAL A 47 -12.05 11.51 2.40
CA VAL A 47 -10.70 11.21 1.91
C VAL A 47 -10.05 12.45 1.29
N ALA A 48 -10.76 13.14 0.40
CA ALA A 48 -10.26 14.36 -0.24
C ALA A 48 -9.92 15.43 0.80
N ALA A 49 -10.83 15.71 1.75
CA ALA A 49 -10.62 16.68 2.82
C ALA A 49 -9.40 16.34 3.68
N CYS A 50 -9.19 15.07 4.03
CA CYS A 50 -8.01 14.64 4.77
C CYS A 50 -6.72 14.87 3.98
N LEU A 51 -6.67 14.46 2.71
CA LEU A 51 -5.49 14.62 1.86
C LEU A 51 -5.18 16.08 1.53
N ASP A 52 -6.20 16.92 1.36
CA ASP A 52 -6.04 18.36 1.14
C ASP A 52 -5.58 19.07 2.40
N ALA A 53 -6.18 18.77 3.54
CA ALA A 53 -5.71 19.29 4.81
C ALA A 53 -4.24 18.92 5.02
N LEU A 54 -3.85 17.68 4.77
CA LEU A 54 -2.45 17.20 4.85
C LEU A 54 -1.53 17.77 3.77
N GLU A 55 -2.05 18.52 2.80
CA GLU A 55 -1.31 19.02 1.64
C GLU A 55 -0.54 17.90 0.94
N PHE A 56 -1.16 16.71 0.84
CA PHE A 56 -0.48 15.52 0.35
C PHE A 56 -0.13 15.66 -1.14
N ARG A 57 1.17 15.69 -1.45
CA ARG A 57 1.73 15.78 -2.81
C ARG A 57 2.78 14.71 -3.13
N ALA A 58 3.08 13.82 -2.18
CA ALA A 58 4.18 12.87 -2.29
C ALA A 58 4.02 11.85 -3.43
N CYS A 59 2.82 11.69 -4.00
CA CYS A 59 2.54 10.78 -5.11
C CYS A 59 2.75 11.40 -6.50
N GLU A 60 2.89 12.72 -6.64
CA GLU A 60 2.92 13.38 -7.96
C GLU A 60 4.10 12.86 -8.83
N GLY A 61 3.76 12.32 -10.00
CA GLY A 61 4.72 11.75 -10.95
C GLY A 61 5.37 10.44 -10.51
N ARG A 62 4.83 9.77 -9.47
CA ARG A 62 5.40 8.53 -8.91
C ARG A 62 4.42 7.38 -8.96
N ASP A 63 4.93 6.18 -9.20
CA ASP A 63 4.17 4.95 -9.00
C ASP A 63 3.91 4.75 -7.50
N VAL A 64 2.72 4.25 -7.17
CA VAL A 64 2.22 4.10 -5.80
C VAL A 64 1.84 2.65 -5.56
N ALA A 65 2.44 2.02 -4.56
CA ALA A 65 1.92 0.80 -3.97
C ALA A 65 0.90 1.16 -2.88
N LEU A 66 -0.36 0.81 -3.09
CA LEU A 66 -1.45 1.04 -2.14
C LEU A 66 -1.73 -0.25 -1.37
N LYS A 67 -1.57 -0.21 -0.04
CA LYS A 67 -1.89 -1.33 0.85
C LYS A 67 -3.23 -1.07 1.55
N ALA A 68 -4.24 -1.82 1.17
CA ALA A 68 -5.52 -1.87 1.88
C ALA A 68 -5.49 -2.89 3.04
N ASN A 69 -6.63 -3.14 3.66
CA ASN A 69 -6.84 -4.23 4.62
C ASN A 69 -7.93 -5.18 4.12
N PHE A 70 -7.51 -6.30 3.53
CA PHE A 70 -8.33 -7.43 3.11
C PHE A 70 -7.74 -8.74 3.64
N ASN A 71 -7.43 -8.78 4.94
CA ASN A 71 -6.90 -9.98 5.60
C ASN A 71 -7.93 -11.12 5.65
N SER A 72 -9.21 -10.78 5.72
CA SER A 72 -10.39 -11.66 5.62
C SER A 72 -11.45 -10.98 4.74
N ASP A 73 -12.58 -11.63 4.51
CA ASP A 73 -13.77 -11.07 3.85
C ASP A 73 -14.82 -10.55 4.84
N ASP A 74 -14.45 -10.37 6.11
CA ASP A 74 -15.33 -9.78 7.11
C ASP A 74 -15.72 -8.35 6.72
N ALA A 75 -16.98 -7.97 6.96
CA ALA A 75 -17.47 -6.65 6.62
C ALA A 75 -16.73 -5.53 7.37
N PHE A 76 -16.77 -4.32 6.82
CA PHE A 76 -16.29 -3.12 7.50
C PHE A 76 -16.89 -3.03 8.93
N PRO A 77 -16.09 -2.70 9.96
CA PRO A 77 -14.74 -2.14 9.90
C PRO A 77 -13.58 -3.15 9.94
N ALA A 78 -13.85 -4.46 9.90
CA ALA A 78 -12.79 -5.47 9.92
C ALA A 78 -11.95 -5.46 8.62
N SER A 79 -12.56 -5.12 7.49
CA SER A 79 -11.91 -4.89 6.20
C SER A 79 -12.07 -3.44 5.72
N THR A 80 -11.20 -3.02 4.78
CA THR A 80 -11.32 -1.72 4.10
C THR A 80 -12.66 -1.64 3.36
N HIS A 81 -13.40 -0.54 3.56
CA HIS A 81 -14.62 -0.30 2.81
C HIS A 81 -14.30 -0.05 1.32
N PRO A 82 -14.99 -0.69 0.36
CA PRO A 82 -14.69 -0.54 -1.07
C PRO A 82 -14.77 0.92 -1.54
N ASP A 83 -15.79 1.67 -1.13
CA ASP A 83 -15.87 3.11 -1.46
C ASP A 83 -14.69 3.94 -0.93
N THR A 84 -14.12 3.60 0.23
CA THR A 84 -12.93 4.28 0.74
C THR A 84 -11.71 3.98 -0.15
N LEU A 85 -11.57 2.73 -0.60
CA LEU A 85 -10.50 2.34 -1.51
C LEU A 85 -10.64 3.05 -2.87
N ALA A 86 -11.84 3.03 -3.45
CA ALA A 86 -12.14 3.71 -4.70
C ALA A 86 -11.86 5.23 -4.59
N ALA A 87 -12.29 5.86 -3.49
CA ALA A 87 -12.01 7.26 -3.22
C ALA A 87 -10.51 7.58 -3.14
N LEU A 88 -9.73 6.72 -2.47
CA LEU A 88 -8.27 6.88 -2.39
C LEU A 88 -7.60 6.74 -3.76
N VAL A 89 -7.97 5.74 -4.55
CA VAL A 89 -7.43 5.55 -5.91
C VAL A 89 -7.74 6.77 -6.78
N ALA A 90 -8.99 7.26 -6.76
CA ALA A 90 -9.39 8.46 -7.49
C ALA A 90 -8.62 9.70 -7.02
N ALA A 91 -8.44 9.87 -5.70
CA ALA A 91 -7.73 11.00 -5.13
C ALA A 91 -6.23 11.00 -5.45
N LEU A 92 -5.60 9.83 -5.55
CA LEU A 92 -4.21 9.65 -6.01
C LEU A 92 -4.09 10.00 -7.50
N GLY A 93 -5.02 9.53 -8.33
CA GLY A 93 -5.07 9.87 -9.76
C GLY A 93 -5.25 11.38 -10.00
N ALA A 94 -6.15 12.03 -9.27
CA ALA A 94 -6.34 13.48 -9.32
C ALA A 94 -5.09 14.27 -8.88
N ARG A 95 -4.21 13.65 -8.10
CA ARG A 95 -2.90 14.18 -7.66
C ARG A 95 -1.75 13.69 -8.53
N ARG A 96 -2.04 13.24 -9.76
CA ARG A 96 -1.07 12.84 -10.78
C ARG A 96 -0.12 11.74 -10.32
N ALA A 97 -0.63 10.79 -9.53
CA ALA A 97 0.09 9.54 -9.33
C ALA A 97 0.33 8.84 -10.68
N GLY A 98 1.44 8.10 -10.78
CA GLY A 98 1.71 7.18 -11.88
C GLY A 98 0.86 5.92 -11.77
N VAL A 99 1.48 4.76 -11.94
CA VAL A 99 0.81 3.46 -11.77
C VAL A 99 0.44 3.28 -10.29
N VAL A 100 -0.83 2.99 -10.02
CA VAL A 100 -1.30 2.61 -8.68
C VAL A 100 -1.49 1.10 -8.63
N THR A 101 -0.65 0.42 -7.84
CA THR A 101 -0.70 -1.03 -7.63
C THR A 101 -1.33 -1.33 -6.28
N LEU A 102 -2.46 -2.05 -6.27
CA LEU A 102 -3.02 -2.60 -5.03
C LEU A 102 -2.15 -3.77 -4.56
N ALA A 103 -1.34 -3.54 -3.52
CA ALA A 103 -0.44 -4.55 -2.97
C ALA A 103 -1.15 -5.28 -1.84
N GLU A 104 -1.82 -6.42 -2.11
CA GLU A 104 -2.54 -7.17 -1.07
C GLU A 104 -2.30 -8.69 -1.04
N ARG A 105 -2.51 -9.26 0.16
CA ARG A 105 -2.66 -10.69 0.46
C ARG A 105 -3.67 -10.90 1.59
N SER A 106 -4.41 -11.99 1.54
CA SER A 106 -5.30 -12.42 2.63
C SER A 106 -4.62 -13.47 3.49
N GLY A 107 -4.70 -13.31 4.82
CA GLY A 107 -4.18 -14.28 5.78
C GLY A 107 -5.20 -15.31 6.22
N MET A 108 -6.50 -14.97 6.16
CA MET A 108 -7.61 -15.81 6.63
C MET A 108 -8.34 -16.55 5.51
N GLY A 109 -7.89 -16.40 4.26
CA GLY A 109 -8.52 -17.03 3.10
C GLY A 109 -7.66 -16.91 1.84
N ASP A 110 -8.18 -17.45 0.73
CA ASP A 110 -7.58 -17.25 -0.59
C ASP A 110 -7.67 -15.78 -0.99
N THR A 111 -6.54 -15.19 -1.41
CA THR A 111 -6.45 -13.74 -1.66
C THR A 111 -7.41 -13.29 -2.75
N ARG A 112 -7.48 -14.03 -3.87
CA ARG A 112 -8.35 -13.64 -4.98
C ARG A 112 -9.82 -13.70 -4.57
N SER A 113 -10.22 -14.80 -3.94
CA SER A 113 -11.60 -15.00 -3.48
C SER A 113 -12.02 -13.99 -2.41
N VAL A 114 -11.09 -13.51 -1.57
CA VAL A 114 -11.37 -12.46 -0.60
C VAL A 114 -11.56 -11.11 -1.30
N LEU A 115 -10.67 -10.73 -2.22
CA LEU A 115 -10.80 -9.48 -2.98
C LEU A 115 -12.09 -9.45 -3.82
N ASP A 116 -12.47 -10.57 -4.44
CA ASP A 116 -13.73 -10.68 -5.19
C ASP A 116 -14.94 -10.47 -4.27
N ARG A 117 -14.96 -11.10 -3.09
CA ARG A 117 -16.07 -11.00 -2.12
C ARG A 117 -16.18 -9.63 -1.46
N THR A 118 -15.07 -8.94 -1.25
CA THR A 118 -15.05 -7.59 -0.66
C THR A 118 -15.28 -6.48 -1.70
N GLY A 119 -15.33 -6.83 -2.99
CA GLY A 119 -15.51 -5.86 -4.09
C GLY A 119 -14.24 -5.06 -4.40
N ALA A 120 -13.07 -5.62 -4.10
CA ALA A 120 -11.76 -4.99 -4.29
C ALA A 120 -11.00 -5.49 -5.53
N ALA A 121 -11.51 -6.53 -6.21
CA ALA A 121 -10.94 -7.09 -7.44
C ALA A 121 -11.36 -6.32 -8.70
#